data_AF-A0A3E2YX80-F1
#
_entry.id   AF-A0A3E2YX80-F1
#
_cell.length_a   1.000
_cell.length_b   1.000
_cell.length_c   1.000
_cell.angle_alpha   90.00
_cell.angle_beta   90.00
_cell.angle_gamma   90.00
#
_symmetry.space_group_name_H-M   'P 1'
#
loop_
_entity.id
_entity.type
_entity.pdbx_description
1 polymer ?
#
loop_
_entity_poly.entity_id
_entity_poly.type
_entity_poly.pdbx_seq_one_letter_code
_entity_poly.pdbx_strand_id
1 'polypeptide(L)' 'MHRRVDYGQYLTAVAMTLARRHKPIWSWIRWRHVCKCGNELPCRHKHKIPVNRGHWPGEDR' A
#
# COMPACT_ATOMS: atom_id res chain seq x y z
N MET A 1 -1.45 27.58 -3.37
CA MET A 1 -1.52 26.68 -2.19
C MET A 1 -0.77 25.39 -2.50
N HIS A 2 0.51 25.27 -2.13
CA HIS A 2 1.21 23.99 -2.22
C HIS A 2 0.64 23.06 -1.14
N ARG A 3 -0.23 22.12 -1.53
CA ARG A 3 -0.59 20.98 -0.65
C ARG A 3 0.67 20.14 -0.51
N ARG A 4 1.50 20.46 0.48
CA ARG A 4 2.62 19.61 0.89
C ARG A 4 2.00 18.36 1.50
N VAL A 5 2.02 17.27 0.74
CA VAL A 5 1.64 15.96 1.26
C VAL A 5 2.80 15.49 2.13
N ASP A 6 2.51 15.20 3.39
CA ASP A 6 3.51 14.64 4.29
C ASP A 6 3.86 13.20 3.89
N TYR A 7 5.09 12.75 4.14
CA TYR A 7 5.50 11.37 3.84
C TYR A 7 4.57 10.35 4.52
N GLY A 8 4.08 10.63 5.74
CA GLY A 8 3.10 9.80 6.44
C GLY A 8 1.75 9.70 5.72
N GLN A 9 1.30 10.79 5.08
CA GLN A 9 0.06 10.78 4.27
C GLN A 9 0.25 9.93 3.00
N TYR A 10 1.42 10.00 2.37
CA TYR A 10 1.79 9.13 1.27
C TYR A 10 1.80 7.66 1.68
N LEU A 11 2.45 7.32 2.79
CA LEU A 11 2.48 5.95 3.31
C LEU A 11 1.06 5.42 3.59
N THR A 12 0.20 6.24 4.15
CA THR A 12 -1.19 5.89 4.42
C THR A 12 -1.94 5.60 3.11
N ALA A 13 -1.81 6.46 2.10
CA ALA A 13 -2.44 6.27 0.80
C ALA A 13 -1.92 5.01 0.08
N VAL A 14 -0.62 4.73 0.17
CA VAL A 14 0.01 3.51 -0.38
C VAL A 14 -0.51 2.26 0.32
N ALA A 15 -0.57 2.26 1.66
CA ALA A 15 -1.11 1.14 2.44
C ALA A 15 -2.58 0.86 2.07
N MET A 16 -3.41 1.90 1.94
CA MET A 16 -4.79 1.76 1.49
C MET A 16 -4.88 1.20 0.07
N THR A 17 -4.04 1.67 -0.84
CA THR A 17 -3.99 1.19 -2.24
C THR A 17 -3.61 -0.29 -2.30
N LEU A 18 -2.60 -0.71 -1.54
CA LEU A 18 -2.17 -2.09 -1.45
C LEU A 18 -3.27 -2.99 -0.87
N ALA A 19 -3.90 -2.57 0.23
CA ALA A 19 -5.01 -3.31 0.84
C ALA A 19 -6.19 -3.52 -0.13
N ARG A 20 -6.50 -2.52 -0.97
CA ARG A 20 -7.51 -2.65 -2.03
C ARG A 20 -7.07 -3.62 -3.12
N ARG A 21 -5.82 -3.54 -3.57
CA ARG A 21 -5.27 -4.40 -4.62
C ARG A 21 -5.17 -5.88 -4.20
N HIS A 22 -5.06 -6.12 -2.89
CA HIS A 22 -4.94 -7.46 -2.30
C HIS A 22 -6.24 -8.24 -2.28
N LYS A 23 -7.40 -7.61 -2.44
CA LYS A 23 -8.70 -8.29 -2.48
C LYS A 23 -8.92 -8.88 -3.88
N PRO A 24 -8.86 -10.21 -4.09
CA PRO A 24 -9.14 -10.79 -5.39
C PRO A 24 -10.64 -10.72 -5.67
N ILE A 25 -11.01 -9.99 -6.72
CA ILE A 25 -12.40 -9.74 -7.13
C ILE A 25 -12.99 -10.91 -7.94
N TRP A 26 -12.13 -11.81 -8.44
CA TRP A 26 -12.47 -12.86 -9.40
C TRP A 26 -13.01 -14.16 -8.77
N SER A 27 -13.07 -14.25 -7.44
CA SER A 27 -13.69 -15.39 -6.73
C SER A 27 -14.23 -14.94 -5.38
N TRP A 28 -15.55 -15.01 -5.20
CA TRP A 28 -16.22 -14.62 -3.96
C TRP A 28 -15.76 -15.40 -2.73
N ILE A 29 -15.46 -16.69 -2.91
CA ILE A 29 -14.99 -17.57 -1.84
C ILE A 29 -13.54 -17.23 -1.47
N ARG A 30 -12.66 -17.10 -2.49
CA ARG A 30 -11.23 -16.83 -2.25
C ARG A 30 -10.96 -15.40 -1.83
N TRP A 31 -11.82 -14.43 -2.15
CA TRP A 31 -11.68 -13.04 -1.68
C TRP A 31 -11.42 -12.97 -0.17
N ARG A 32 -12.16 -13.74 0.63
CA ARG A 32 -12.09 -13.66 2.10
C ARG A 32 -10.83 -14.26 2.71
N HIS A 33 -10.14 -15.16 1.99
CA HIS A 33 -9.07 -15.98 2.57
C HIS A 33 -7.74 -15.84 1.82
N VAL A 34 -7.76 -15.47 0.54
CA VAL A 34 -6.59 -15.46 -0.33
C VAL A 34 -6.32 -14.03 -0.77
N CYS A 35 -5.08 -13.59 -0.60
CA CYS A 35 -4.59 -12.33 -1.11
C CYS A 35 -4.22 -12.46 -2.60
N LYS A 36 -4.34 -11.38 -3.37
CA LYS A 36 -3.80 -11.30 -4.75
C LYS A 36 -2.30 -11.63 -4.84
N CYS A 37 -1.55 -11.49 -3.75
CA CYS A 37 -0.14 -11.90 -3.65
C CYS A 37 0.08 -13.42 -3.64
N GLY A 38 -0.99 -14.22 -3.64
CA GLY A 38 -0.92 -15.69 -3.60
C GLY A 38 -0.79 -16.28 -2.20
N ASN A 39 -0.87 -15.46 -1.14
CA ASN A 39 -0.77 -15.88 0.26
C ASN A 39 -2.13 -15.79 0.96
N GLU A 40 -2.32 -16.52 2.06
CA GLU A 40 -3.52 -16.41 2.88
C GLU A 40 -3.59 -15.06 3.61
N LEU A 41 -4.80 -14.57 3.88
CA LEU A 41 -5.03 -13.38 4.69
C LEU A 41 -4.89 -13.72 6.19
N PRO A 42 -4.21 -12.89 7.00
CA PRO A 42 -3.64 -11.59 6.64
C PRO A 42 -2.33 -11.72 5.84
N CYS A 43 -2.25 -11.01 4.71
CA CYS A 43 -1.08 -11.02 3.85
C CYS A 43 0.13 -10.42 4.59
N ARG A 44 1.17 -11.23 4.81
CA ARG A 44 2.44 -10.79 5.42
C ARG A 44 3.52 -10.41 4.39
N HIS A 45 3.13 -10.25 3.13
CA HIS A 45 4.09 -9.92 2.07
C HIS A 45 4.59 -8.48 2.24
N LYS A 46 5.90 -8.30 2.22
CA LYS A 46 6.54 -6.99 2.30
C LYS A 46 6.56 -6.37 0.89
N HIS A 47 5.71 -5.37 0.66
CA HIS A 47 5.70 -4.63 -0.60
C HIS A 47 6.79 -3.56 -0.60
N LYS A 48 7.61 -3.55 -1.66
CA LYS A 48 8.53 -2.44 -1.89
C LYS A 48 7.73 -1.20 -2.30
N ILE A 49 7.96 -0.10 -1.60
CA ILE A 49 7.36 1.20 -1.89
C ILE A 49 8.29 1.92 -2.89
N PRO A 50 7.76 2.56 -3.95
CA PRO A 50 8.61 3.14 -4.99
C PRO A 50 9.36 4.40 -4.54
N VAL A 51 8.86 5.13 -3.55
CA VAL A 51 9.49 6.35 -3.03
C VAL A 51 9.90 6.15 -1.57
N ASN A 52 11.21 6.18 -1.33
CA ASN A 52 11.77 6.17 0.02
C ASN A 52 11.70 7.57 0.63
N ARG A 53 11.68 7.65 1.97
CA ARG A 53 11.64 8.91 2.73
C ARG A 53 12.71 9.92 2.31
N GLY A 54 13.94 9.45 2.05
CA GLY A 54 15.05 10.32 1.62
C GLY A 54 14.89 10.95 0.23
N HIS A 55 13.91 10.52 -0.57
CA HIS A 55 13.57 11.14 -1.86
C HIS A 55 12.29 12.00 -1.76
N TRP A 56 11.76 12.22 -0.55
CA TRP A 56 10.53 12.97 -0.38
C TRP A 56 10.77 14.48 -0.49
N PRO A 57 10.05 15.20 -1.37
CA PRO A 57 10.24 16.63 -1.56
C PRO A 57 9.77 17.39 -0.30
N GLY A 58 10.70 17.87 0.50
CA GLY A 58 10.44 18.67 1.71
C GLY A 58 10.99 18.10 3.01
N GLU A 59 11.73 16.98 2.96
CA GLU A 59 12.35 16.34 4.13
C GLU A 59 13.88 16.50 4.18
N ASP A 60 14.40 17.39 3.33
CA ASP A 60 15.76 17.94 3.43
C ASP A 60 15.70 19.14 4.39
N ARG A 61 15.97 18.90 5.66
CA ARG A 61 16.27 19.97 6.62
C ARG A 61 17.30 19.52 7.63
#